data_AF-A0A744VB04-F1
#
_entry.id   AF-A0A744VB04-F1
#
_cell.length_a   1.000
_cell.length_b   1.000
_cell.length_c   1.000
_cell.angle_alpha   90.00
_cell.angle_beta   90.00
_cell.angle_gamma   90.00
#
_symmetry.space_group_name_H-M   'P 1'
#
loop_
_entity.id
_entity.type
_entity.pdbx_description
1 polymer ?
#
loop_
_entity_poly.entity_id
_entity_poly.type
_entity_poly.pdbx_seq_one_letter_code
_entity_poly.pdbx_strand_id
1 'polypeptide(L)'
;MTQLARKKQTATQLELLEAELVAARKVTARYRTAVEKAEKRHEEAEEAQAVAQYRYDRALVASWDDTPDWLTLLDGDEDRSSVMYELAREGLERLGLGTSMINMETGQRVVWLGFGTDSEAELQQKLRGVQFILPFVKAGSNGQREISISQPQRDKFALSLMVDARTQAVSVQKRVYGREKECIGFPGLEAALRFIRDIHSDTSIEAGSMAT
;
A
#
# COMPACT_ATOMS: atom_id res chain seq x y z
N MET A 1 -44.48 62.32 -25.06
CA MET A 1 -43.67 61.67 -26.13
C MET A 1 -42.41 60.96 -25.60
N THR A 2 -42.36 60.49 -24.34
CA THR A 2 -41.11 60.05 -23.69
C THR A 2 -41.02 58.54 -23.44
N GLN A 3 -42.09 57.78 -23.68
CA GLN A 3 -42.14 56.33 -23.43
C GLN A 3 -41.69 55.50 -24.65
N LEU A 4 -41.85 56.03 -25.87
CA LEU A 4 -41.43 55.36 -27.11
C LEU A 4 -39.91 55.42 -27.33
N ALA A 5 -39.27 56.52 -26.89
CA ALA A 5 -37.82 56.71 -27.02
C ALA A 5 -37.01 55.81 -26.07
N ARG A 6 -37.50 55.61 -24.82
CA ARG A 6 -36.88 54.68 -23.88
C ARG A 6 -36.97 53.21 -24.34
N LYS A 7 -38.09 52.79 -24.94
CA LYS A 7 -38.25 51.43 -25.50
C LYS A 7 -37.33 51.11 -26.68
N LYS A 8 -36.95 52.11 -27.49
CA LYS A 8 -35.98 51.94 -28.60
C LYS A 8 -34.51 51.92 -28.14
N GLN A 9 -34.20 52.52 -26.98
CA GLN A 9 -32.84 52.55 -26.42
C GLN A 9 -32.49 51.31 -25.58
N THR A 10 -33.46 50.68 -24.90
CA THR A 10 -33.21 49.40 -24.19
C THR A 10 -33.15 48.19 -25.12
N ALA A 11 -33.83 48.24 -26.26
CA ALA A 11 -33.78 47.18 -27.28
C ALA A 11 -32.36 46.99 -27.84
N THR A 12 -31.55 48.05 -27.92
CA THR A 12 -30.19 47.98 -28.49
C THR A 12 -29.12 47.54 -27.49
N GLN A 13 -29.23 47.91 -26.21
CA GLN A 13 -28.25 47.48 -25.19
C GLN A 13 -28.42 46.01 -24.83
N LEU A 14 -29.65 45.52 -24.77
CA LEU A 14 -29.92 44.10 -24.52
C LEU A 14 -29.41 43.23 -25.67
N GLU A 15 -29.65 43.62 -26.93
CA GLU A 15 -29.13 42.93 -28.12
C GLU A 15 -27.60 42.87 -28.15
N LEU A 16 -26.92 43.96 -27.75
CA LEU A 16 -25.45 43.99 -27.63
C LEU A 16 -24.96 43.02 -26.54
N LEU A 17 -25.59 43.02 -25.36
CA LEU A 17 -25.25 42.09 -24.28
C LEU A 17 -25.57 40.64 -24.64
N GLU A 18 -26.63 40.37 -25.39
CA GLU A 18 -26.96 39.04 -25.90
C GLU A 18 -25.89 38.56 -26.90
N ALA A 19 -25.43 39.44 -27.80
CA ALA A 19 -24.34 39.13 -28.72
C ALA A 19 -23.01 38.86 -27.98
N GLU A 20 -22.67 39.68 -26.97
CA GLU A 20 -21.51 39.47 -26.10
C GLU A 20 -21.62 38.14 -25.34
N LEU A 21 -22.79 37.82 -24.79
CA LEU A 21 -23.05 36.57 -24.07
C LEU A 21 -22.91 35.35 -25.00
N VAL A 22 -23.43 35.44 -26.23
CA VAL A 22 -23.28 34.38 -27.24
C VAL A 22 -21.81 34.20 -27.62
N ALA A 23 -21.07 35.30 -27.83
CA ALA A 23 -19.65 35.25 -28.13
C ALA A 23 -18.85 34.63 -26.97
N ALA A 24 -19.10 35.07 -25.74
CA ALA A 24 -18.48 34.52 -24.53
C ALA A 24 -18.78 33.03 -24.37
N ARG A 25 -20.05 32.60 -24.55
CA ARG A 25 -20.44 31.18 -24.51
C ARG A 25 -19.71 30.36 -25.57
N LYS A 26 -19.52 30.89 -26.78
CA LYS A 26 -18.77 30.21 -27.85
C LYS A 26 -17.30 30.04 -27.48
N VAL A 27 -16.68 31.06 -26.89
CA VAL A 27 -15.28 30.99 -26.40
C VAL A 27 -15.15 29.97 -25.27
N THR A 28 -16.06 30.00 -24.28
CA THR A 28 -16.09 29.03 -23.18
C THR A 28 -16.27 27.60 -23.69
N ALA A 29 -17.20 27.37 -24.62
CA ALA A 29 -17.41 26.06 -25.23
C ALA A 29 -16.16 25.55 -25.96
N ARG A 30 -15.45 26.43 -26.68
CA ARG A 30 -14.18 26.09 -27.34
C ARG A 30 -13.11 25.65 -26.34
N TYR A 31 -12.96 26.38 -25.24
CA TYR A 31 -11.97 26.01 -24.21
C TYR A 31 -12.36 24.74 -23.48
N ARG A 32 -13.65 24.51 -23.20
CA ARG A 32 -14.12 23.25 -22.62
C ARG A 32 -13.73 22.05 -23.50
N THR A 33 -13.99 22.12 -24.81
CA THR A 33 -13.56 21.06 -25.74
C THR A 33 -12.04 20.92 -25.82
N ALA A 34 -11.28 22.01 -25.64
CA ALA A 34 -9.82 21.93 -25.60
C ALA A 34 -9.32 21.21 -24.32
N VAL A 35 -9.96 21.45 -23.18
CA VAL A 35 -9.68 20.77 -21.90
C VAL A 35 -9.99 19.28 -22.03
N GLU A 36 -11.19 18.91 -22.51
CA GLU A 36 -11.57 17.50 -22.73
C GLU A 36 -10.57 16.77 -23.63
N LYS A 37 -10.07 17.44 -24.67
CA LYS A 37 -9.02 16.88 -25.55
C LYS A 37 -7.66 16.76 -24.86
N ALA A 38 -7.32 17.69 -23.97
CA ALA A 38 -6.07 17.65 -23.23
C ALA A 38 -6.09 16.52 -22.18
N GLU A 39 -7.20 16.35 -21.47
CA GLU A 39 -7.43 15.25 -20.52
C GLU A 39 -7.32 13.90 -21.23
N LYS A 40 -7.98 13.72 -22.38
CA LYS A 40 -7.84 12.49 -23.16
C LYS A 40 -6.39 12.20 -23.59
N ARG A 41 -5.64 13.22 -24.01
CA ARG A 41 -4.23 13.06 -24.37
C ARG A 41 -3.35 12.73 -23.18
N HIS A 42 -3.71 13.24 -22.00
CA HIS A 42 -3.04 12.89 -20.75
C HIS A 42 -3.27 11.41 -20.43
N GLU A 43 -4.50 10.92 -20.48
CA GLU A 43 -4.84 9.50 -20.29
C GLU A 43 -4.07 8.59 -21.27
N GLU A 44 -4.01 8.96 -22.56
CA GLU A 44 -3.23 8.24 -23.58
C GLU A 44 -1.73 8.22 -23.26
N ALA A 45 -1.20 9.31 -22.69
CA ALA A 45 0.21 9.39 -22.27
C ALA A 45 0.49 8.53 -21.03
N GLU A 46 -0.41 8.52 -20.05
CA GLU A 46 -0.32 7.67 -18.86
C GLU A 46 -0.35 6.18 -19.23
N GLU A 47 -1.23 5.78 -20.16
CA GLU A 47 -1.26 4.41 -20.67
C GLU A 47 0.06 4.03 -21.36
N ALA A 48 0.59 4.91 -22.22
CA ALA A 48 1.86 4.69 -22.89
C ALA A 48 3.03 4.57 -21.89
N GLN A 49 3.04 5.41 -20.85
CA GLN A 49 4.01 5.33 -19.75
C GLN A 49 3.90 4.00 -19.01
N ALA A 50 2.69 3.56 -18.64
CA ALA A 50 2.48 2.29 -17.96
C ALA A 50 2.96 1.09 -18.80
N VAL A 51 2.73 1.10 -20.12
CA VAL A 51 3.22 0.07 -21.04
C VAL A 51 4.75 0.07 -21.11
N ALA A 52 5.38 1.24 -21.17
CA ALA A 52 6.84 1.36 -21.18
C ALA A 52 7.44 0.85 -19.86
N GLN A 53 6.84 1.23 -18.73
CA GLN A 53 7.25 0.82 -17.40
C GLN A 53 7.14 -0.69 -17.19
N TYR A 54 6.03 -1.31 -17.63
CA TYR A 54 5.87 -2.76 -17.61
C TYR A 54 6.96 -3.49 -18.40
N ARG A 55 7.31 -2.98 -19.59
CA ARG A 55 8.40 -3.56 -20.41
C ARG A 55 9.76 -3.41 -19.72
N TYR A 56 10.02 -2.26 -19.12
CA TYR A 56 11.24 -2.01 -18.37
C TYR A 56 11.36 -2.95 -17.17
N ASP A 57 10.34 -3.03 -16.32
CA ASP A 57 10.38 -3.89 -15.12
C ASP A 57 10.52 -5.37 -15.50
N ARG A 58 9.88 -5.83 -16.59
CA ARG A 58 10.10 -7.20 -17.09
C ARG A 58 11.54 -7.44 -17.52
N ALA A 59 12.16 -6.48 -18.19
CA ALA A 59 13.56 -6.59 -18.61
C ALA A 59 14.50 -6.55 -17.40
N LEU A 60 14.17 -5.76 -16.37
CA LEU A 60 14.90 -5.71 -15.10
C LEU A 60 14.81 -7.04 -14.35
N VAL A 61 13.62 -7.62 -14.22
CA VAL A 61 13.45 -8.94 -13.59
C VAL A 61 14.25 -10.01 -14.34
N ALA A 62 14.25 -9.97 -15.68
CA ALA A 62 15.00 -10.92 -16.48
C ALA A 62 16.53 -10.76 -16.34
N SER A 63 17.04 -9.65 -15.79
CA SER A 63 18.46 -9.44 -15.56
C SER A 63 18.96 -9.91 -14.19
N TRP A 64 18.08 -10.37 -13.30
CA TRP A 64 18.42 -10.79 -11.93
C TRP A 64 18.92 -12.24 -11.82
N ASP A 65 19.12 -12.95 -12.93
CA ASP A 65 19.50 -14.37 -12.97
C ASP A 65 18.61 -15.20 -11.99
N ASP A 66 19.22 -16.07 -11.16
CA ASP A 66 18.51 -16.93 -10.20
C ASP A 66 18.21 -16.24 -8.86
N THR A 67 18.69 -15.01 -8.62
CA THR A 67 18.58 -14.33 -7.32
C THR A 67 17.80 -13.03 -7.44
N PRO A 68 16.53 -12.99 -7.01
CA PRO A 68 15.74 -11.77 -7.03
C PRO A 68 16.37 -10.65 -6.19
N ASP A 69 16.31 -9.41 -6.69
CA ASP A 69 16.67 -8.24 -5.90
C ASP A 69 15.56 -7.89 -4.91
N TRP A 70 15.67 -8.43 -3.70
CA TRP A 70 14.71 -8.22 -2.62
C TRP A 70 14.61 -6.79 -2.13
N LEU A 71 15.67 -5.98 -2.25
CA LEU A 71 15.58 -4.56 -1.89
C LEU A 71 14.65 -3.84 -2.85
N THR A 72 14.80 -4.11 -4.15
CA THR A 72 13.93 -3.54 -5.18
C THR A 72 12.51 -4.10 -5.09
N LEU A 73 12.33 -5.40 -4.85
CA LEU A 73 11.00 -6.03 -4.75
C LEU A 73 10.19 -5.54 -3.55
N LEU A 74 10.85 -5.27 -2.43
CA LEU A 74 10.18 -4.72 -1.26
C LEU A 74 10.02 -3.21 -1.32
N ASP A 75 10.66 -2.50 -2.27
CA ASP A 75 10.52 -1.06 -2.36
C ASP A 75 9.05 -0.65 -2.63
N GLY A 76 8.63 0.43 -1.99
CA GLY A 76 7.27 0.94 -2.07
C GLY A 76 7.05 1.93 -3.21
N ASP A 77 7.89 1.88 -4.24
CA ASP A 77 7.80 2.70 -5.44
C ASP A 77 6.48 2.41 -6.18
N GLU A 78 5.57 3.38 -6.16
CA GLU A 78 4.24 3.30 -6.77
C GLU A 78 4.27 3.37 -8.29
N ASP A 79 5.38 3.81 -8.88
CA ASP A 79 5.57 3.80 -10.33
C ASP A 79 5.90 2.39 -10.85
N ARG A 80 6.13 1.41 -9.98
CA ARG A 80 6.41 0.03 -10.40
C ARG A 80 5.19 -0.65 -10.98
N SER A 81 5.42 -1.40 -12.06
CA SER A 81 4.38 -2.20 -12.67
C SER A 81 3.97 -3.38 -11.79
N SER A 82 2.79 -3.95 -12.08
CA SER A 82 2.23 -5.10 -11.37
C SER A 82 3.14 -6.34 -11.35
N VAL A 83 4.07 -6.47 -12.31
CA VAL A 83 5.06 -7.58 -12.34
C VAL A 83 5.90 -7.60 -11.08
N MET A 84 6.32 -6.43 -10.59
CA MET A 84 7.17 -6.31 -9.41
C MET A 84 6.39 -6.74 -8.15
N TYR A 85 5.12 -6.35 -8.07
CA TYR A 85 4.24 -6.75 -6.98
C TYR A 85 4.00 -8.26 -6.96
N GLU A 86 3.64 -8.85 -8.11
CA GLU A 86 3.39 -10.30 -8.18
C GLU A 86 4.64 -11.10 -7.84
N LEU A 87 5.81 -10.69 -8.34
CA LEU A 87 7.07 -11.37 -8.04
C LEU A 87 7.43 -11.29 -6.54
N ALA A 88 7.25 -10.12 -5.92
CA ALA A 88 7.44 -9.97 -4.47
C ALA A 88 6.45 -10.85 -3.69
N ARG A 89 5.17 -10.86 -4.08
CA ARG A 89 4.10 -11.63 -3.44
C ARG A 89 4.39 -13.13 -3.51
N GLU A 90 4.63 -13.67 -4.71
CA GLU A 90 4.92 -15.08 -4.93
C GLU A 90 6.21 -15.52 -4.22
N GLY A 91 7.24 -14.67 -4.25
CA GLY A 91 8.49 -14.93 -3.56
C GLY A 91 8.30 -15.03 -2.04
N LEU A 92 7.58 -14.08 -1.44
CA LEU A 92 7.28 -14.09 0.00
C LEU A 92 6.39 -15.28 0.39
N GLU A 93 5.40 -15.63 -0.43
CA GLU A 93 4.53 -16.79 -0.17
C GLU A 93 5.33 -18.10 -0.09
N ARG A 94 6.35 -18.29 -0.94
CA ARG A 94 7.27 -19.45 -0.86
C ARG A 94 8.07 -19.48 0.45
N LEU A 95 8.32 -18.32 1.05
CA LEU A 95 8.95 -18.18 2.37
C LEU A 95 7.96 -18.32 3.53
N GLY A 96 6.67 -18.55 3.25
CA GLY A 96 5.61 -18.57 4.26
C GLY A 96 5.24 -17.17 4.77
N LEU A 97 5.56 -16.12 4.02
CA LEU A 97 5.28 -14.74 4.34
C LEU A 97 4.27 -14.17 3.34
N GLY A 98 3.81 -12.96 3.59
CA GLY A 98 3.02 -12.20 2.63
C GLY A 98 3.45 -10.75 2.61
N THR A 99 2.84 -10.00 1.69
CA THR A 99 3.06 -8.57 1.55
C THR A 99 1.75 -7.80 1.54
N SER A 100 1.79 -6.51 1.86
CA SER A 100 0.61 -5.64 1.85
C SER A 100 0.95 -4.23 1.35
N MET A 101 0.25 -3.23 1.87
CA MET A 101 0.41 -1.80 1.61
C MET A 101 1.82 -1.30 1.90
N ILE A 102 2.10 -0.05 1.51
CA ILE A 102 3.36 0.63 1.79
C ILE A 102 3.36 1.15 3.23
N ASN A 103 4.44 0.88 3.95
CA ASN A 103 4.73 1.51 5.22
C ASN A 103 5.13 2.97 4.96
N MET A 104 4.31 3.90 5.44
CA MET A 104 4.52 5.34 5.23
C MET A 104 5.82 5.88 5.86
N GLU A 105 6.35 5.21 6.88
CA GLU A 105 7.60 5.63 7.54
C GLU A 105 8.81 5.24 6.71
N THR A 106 8.85 4.00 6.20
CA THR A 106 10.03 3.47 5.49
C THR A 106 9.94 3.59 3.97
N GLY A 107 8.76 3.93 3.44
CA GLY A 107 8.46 3.84 2.02
C GLY A 107 8.62 2.42 1.47
N GLN A 108 8.57 1.40 2.33
CA GLN A 108 8.74 0.01 1.95
C GLN A 108 7.43 -0.74 2.03
N ARG A 109 7.23 -1.71 1.13
CA ARG A 109 6.12 -2.64 1.22
C ARG A 109 6.16 -3.41 2.54
N VAL A 110 5.02 -3.47 3.22
CA VAL A 110 4.90 -4.20 4.49
C VAL A 110 5.01 -5.69 4.24
N VAL A 111 5.99 -6.33 4.87
CA VAL A 111 6.05 -7.79 5.02
C VAL A 111 5.18 -8.19 6.20
N TRP A 112 4.38 -9.24 6.04
CA TRP A 112 3.59 -9.81 7.11
C TRP A 112 3.75 -11.33 7.20
N LEU A 113 3.50 -11.88 8.38
CA LEU A 113 3.39 -13.31 8.60
C LEU A 113 2.13 -13.63 9.41
N GLY A 114 1.56 -14.79 9.17
CA GLY A 114 0.48 -15.35 9.97
C GLY A 114 0.65 -16.85 10.06
N PHE A 115 0.20 -17.42 11.17
CA PHE A 115 0.10 -18.87 11.33
C PHE A 115 -1.27 -19.34 10.85
N GLY A 116 -1.31 -20.49 10.17
CA GLY A 116 -2.56 -21.19 9.85
C GLY A 116 -2.78 -22.41 10.75
N THR A 117 -1.72 -22.90 11.39
CA THR A 117 -1.71 -24.08 12.26
C THR A 117 -0.80 -23.85 13.47
N ASP A 118 -0.91 -24.73 14.47
CA ASP A 118 -0.01 -24.81 15.62
C ASP A 118 1.24 -25.69 15.37
N SER A 119 1.42 -26.17 14.14
CA SER A 119 2.44 -27.17 13.83
C SER A 119 3.87 -26.64 13.94
N GLU A 120 4.78 -27.50 14.41
CA GLU A 120 6.21 -27.17 14.44
C GLU A 120 6.78 -27.01 13.02
N ALA A 121 6.23 -27.74 12.04
CA ALA A 121 6.65 -27.62 10.64
C ALA A 121 6.40 -26.22 10.08
N GLU A 122 5.22 -25.65 10.34
CA GLU A 122 4.90 -24.27 9.95
C GLU A 122 5.79 -23.28 10.69
N LEU A 123 5.99 -23.43 12.01
CA LEU A 123 6.90 -22.60 12.80
C LEU A 123 8.31 -22.54 12.19
N GLN A 124 8.87 -23.71 11.86
CA GLN A 124 10.21 -23.78 11.27
C GLN A 124 10.26 -23.17 9.86
N GLN A 125 9.17 -23.27 9.07
CA GLN A 125 9.06 -22.58 7.79
C GLN A 125 9.06 -21.06 7.98
N LYS A 126 8.20 -20.53 8.86
CA LYS A 126 8.12 -19.08 9.13
C LYS A 126 9.44 -18.54 9.67
N LEU A 127 10.10 -19.28 10.57
CA LEU A 127 11.41 -18.91 11.11
C LEU A 127 12.44 -18.72 10.00
N ARG A 128 12.57 -19.69 9.09
CA ARG A 128 13.50 -19.59 7.94
C ARG A 128 13.14 -18.42 7.03
N GLY A 129 11.86 -18.23 6.75
CA GLY A 129 11.37 -17.11 5.93
C GLY A 129 11.71 -15.75 6.52
N VAL A 130 11.42 -15.57 7.83
CA VAL A 130 11.76 -14.34 8.56
C VAL A 130 13.27 -14.12 8.57
N GLN A 131 14.07 -15.12 8.93
CA GLN A 131 15.54 -15.01 8.94
C GLN A 131 16.09 -14.59 7.58
N PHE A 132 15.54 -15.14 6.49
CA PHE A 132 15.95 -14.81 5.14
C PHE A 132 15.57 -13.38 4.74
N ILE A 133 14.33 -12.95 4.99
CA ILE A 133 13.84 -11.65 4.48
C ILE A 133 14.31 -10.47 5.32
N LEU A 134 14.54 -10.69 6.63
CA LEU A 134 14.78 -9.62 7.59
C LEU A 134 15.92 -8.66 7.20
N PRO A 135 17.06 -9.10 6.64
CA PRO A 135 18.11 -8.19 6.18
C PRO A 135 17.62 -7.14 5.15
N PHE A 136 16.60 -7.48 4.35
CA PHE A 136 16.04 -6.63 3.30
C PHE A 136 14.93 -5.70 3.80
N VAL A 137 14.41 -5.93 5.02
CA VAL A 137 13.43 -5.04 5.65
C VAL A 137 14.14 -3.77 6.13
N LYS A 138 13.63 -2.60 5.69
CA LYS A 138 14.12 -1.28 6.11
C LYS A 138 13.77 -1.08 7.58
N ALA A 139 14.75 -0.60 8.36
CA ALA A 139 14.51 -0.19 9.73
C ALA A 139 13.79 1.16 9.74
N GLY A 140 12.81 1.32 10.64
CA GLY A 140 12.16 2.60 10.91
C GLY A 140 13.08 3.59 11.60
N SER A 141 12.54 4.76 11.93
CA SER A 141 13.24 5.86 12.62
C SER A 141 13.78 5.45 14.00
N ASN A 142 13.16 4.47 14.64
CA ASN A 142 13.60 3.88 15.91
C ASN A 142 14.72 2.84 15.75
N GLY A 143 15.19 2.57 14.53
CA GLY A 143 16.23 1.58 14.24
C GLY A 143 15.75 0.13 14.27
N GLN A 144 14.45 -0.11 14.34
CA GLN A 144 13.87 -1.45 14.34
C GLN A 144 13.28 -1.80 12.97
N ARG A 145 13.50 -3.04 12.55
CA ARG A 145 12.81 -3.66 11.42
C ARG A 145 11.50 -4.24 11.93
N GLU A 146 10.43 -4.03 11.17
CA GLU A 146 9.08 -4.43 11.55
C GLU A 146 8.52 -5.46 10.54
N ILE A 147 8.01 -6.57 11.06
CA ILE A 147 7.17 -7.52 10.31
C ILE A 147 5.80 -7.57 10.96
N SER A 148 4.76 -7.25 10.20
CA SER A 148 3.39 -7.24 10.69
C SER A 148 2.88 -8.67 10.92
N ILE A 149 2.08 -8.87 11.97
CA ILE A 149 1.51 -10.17 12.29
C ILE A 149 0.02 -10.19 11.93
N SER A 150 -0.36 -11.10 11.03
CA SER A 150 -1.76 -11.42 10.75
C SER A 150 -2.27 -12.41 11.78
N GLN A 151 -3.31 -12.00 12.52
CA GLN A 151 -3.86 -12.73 13.66
C GLN A 151 -5.39 -12.56 13.75
N PRO A 152 -6.13 -13.48 14.40
CA PRO A 152 -7.59 -13.53 14.32
C PRO A 152 -8.30 -12.31 14.92
N GLN A 153 -7.75 -11.70 15.96
CA GLN A 153 -8.25 -10.50 16.63
C GLN A 153 -7.69 -9.19 16.04
N ARG A 154 -7.31 -9.18 14.75
CA ARG A 154 -6.69 -8.01 14.09
C ARG A 154 -7.53 -6.72 14.16
N ASP A 155 -8.84 -6.86 14.33
CA ASP A 155 -9.75 -5.72 14.49
C ASP A 155 -9.65 -5.05 15.89
N LYS A 156 -9.10 -5.76 16.88
CA LYS A 156 -8.92 -5.26 18.26
C LYS A 156 -7.53 -4.66 18.48
N PHE A 157 -6.50 -5.26 17.89
CA PHE A 157 -5.12 -4.79 18.02
C PHE A 157 -4.25 -5.29 16.87
N ALA A 158 -3.19 -4.54 16.60
CA ALA A 158 -2.12 -4.96 15.72
C ALA A 158 -0.99 -5.60 16.54
N LEU A 159 -0.39 -6.65 15.99
CA LEU A 159 0.84 -7.24 16.49
C LEU A 159 1.93 -7.06 15.44
N SER A 160 3.14 -6.79 15.90
CA SER A 160 4.32 -6.64 15.07
C SER A 160 5.50 -7.36 15.71
N LEU A 161 6.25 -8.11 14.92
CA LEU A 161 7.57 -8.60 15.27
C LEU A 161 8.58 -7.49 14.98
N MET A 162 9.30 -7.07 16.01
CA MET A 162 10.31 -6.01 15.93
C MET A 162 11.69 -6.62 16.11
N VAL A 163 12.63 -6.24 15.26
CA VAL A 163 14.04 -6.63 15.40
C VAL A 163 14.93 -5.40 15.28
N ASP A 164 15.69 -5.11 16.33
CA ASP A 164 16.66 -4.02 16.32
C ASP A 164 17.76 -4.29 15.28
N ALA A 165 17.96 -3.36 14.35
CA ALA A 165 18.88 -3.55 13.23
C ALA A 165 20.35 -3.65 13.67
N ARG A 166 20.71 -3.11 14.85
CA ARG A 166 22.08 -3.08 15.36
C ARG A 166 22.37 -4.22 16.33
N THR A 167 21.49 -4.43 17.29
CA THR A 167 21.67 -5.38 18.40
C THR A 167 21.06 -6.75 18.12
N GLN A 168 20.20 -6.85 17.10
CA GLN A 168 19.39 -8.05 16.82
C GLN A 168 18.45 -8.43 17.98
N ALA A 169 18.19 -7.52 18.92
CA ALA A 169 17.21 -7.72 19.98
C ALA A 169 15.82 -7.90 19.35
N VAL A 170 15.09 -8.93 19.80
CA VAL A 170 13.79 -9.32 19.28
C VAL A 170 12.70 -8.97 20.28
N SER A 171 11.64 -8.33 19.82
CA SER A 171 10.44 -8.13 20.62
C SER A 171 9.15 -8.31 19.81
N VAL A 172 8.06 -8.55 20.51
CA VAL A 172 6.71 -8.49 19.94
C VAL A 172 6.00 -7.28 20.53
N GLN A 173 5.54 -6.40 19.66
CA GLN A 173 4.85 -5.18 20.04
C GLN A 173 3.36 -5.30 19.74
N LYS A 174 2.54 -4.87 20.69
CA LYS A 174 1.10 -4.77 20.57
C LYS A 174 0.68 -3.31 20.49
N ARG A 175 -0.08 -2.96 19.45
CA ARG A 175 -0.63 -1.63 19.26
C ARG A 175 -2.15 -1.65 19.23
N VAL A 176 -2.77 -0.67 19.88
CA VAL A 176 -4.22 -0.45 19.88
C VAL A 176 -4.47 0.98 19.41
N TYR A 177 -5.24 1.14 18.34
CA TYR A 177 -5.46 2.42 17.64
C TYR A 177 -4.14 3.16 17.33
N GLY A 178 -3.14 2.41 16.82
CA GLY A 178 -1.83 2.94 16.46
C GLY A 178 -0.90 3.28 17.63
N ARG A 179 -1.35 3.14 18.88
CA ARG A 179 -0.53 3.41 20.07
C ARG A 179 0.03 2.13 20.65
N GLU A 180 1.31 2.15 21.00
CA GLU A 180 1.93 1.07 21.77
C GLU A 180 1.18 0.86 23.09
N LYS A 181 0.84 -0.39 23.36
CA LYS A 181 0.27 -0.84 24.63
C LYS A 181 1.19 -1.77 25.39
N GLU A 182 1.94 -2.57 24.67
CA GLU A 182 2.80 -3.60 25.24
C GLU A 182 3.94 -3.92 24.28
N CYS A 183 5.11 -4.21 24.84
CA CYS A 183 6.30 -4.66 24.12
C CYS A 183 6.99 -5.73 24.96
N ILE A 184 7.08 -6.95 24.42
CA ILE A 184 7.64 -8.10 25.13
C ILE A 184 8.93 -8.51 24.45
N GLY A 185 10.04 -8.53 25.19
CA GLY A 185 11.33 -8.98 24.68
C GLY A 185 11.46 -10.50 24.67
N PHE A 186 12.16 -11.04 23.66
CA PHE A 186 12.39 -12.47 23.50
C PHE A 186 13.89 -12.77 23.33
N PRO A 187 14.35 -13.97 23.77
CA PRO A 187 15.74 -14.38 23.61
C PRO A 187 16.14 -14.63 22.15
N GLY A 188 15.19 -14.65 21.21
CA GLY A 188 15.44 -14.80 19.78
C GLY A 188 14.17 -14.92 18.96
N LEU A 189 14.33 -14.96 17.63
CA LEU A 189 13.22 -15.02 16.66
C LEU A 189 12.30 -16.23 16.89
N GLU A 190 12.87 -17.40 17.13
CA GLU A 190 12.10 -18.62 17.31
C GLU A 190 11.18 -18.55 18.54
N ALA A 191 11.67 -18.00 19.66
CA ALA A 191 10.86 -17.82 20.87
C ALA A 191 9.72 -16.80 20.64
N ALA A 192 10.00 -15.70 19.95
CA ALA A 192 8.98 -14.72 19.57
C ALA A 192 7.92 -15.32 18.64
N LEU A 193 8.32 -16.12 17.65
CA LEU A 193 7.40 -16.78 16.72
C LEU A 193 6.55 -17.86 17.40
N ARG A 194 7.10 -18.61 18.36
CA ARG A 194 6.29 -19.51 19.21
C ARG A 194 5.21 -18.75 19.96
N PHE A 195 5.59 -17.66 20.62
CA PHE A 195 4.62 -16.81 21.33
C PHE A 195 3.52 -16.28 20.40
N ILE A 196 3.88 -15.81 19.19
CA ILE A 196 2.92 -15.34 18.20
C ILE A 196 1.97 -16.47 17.75
N ARG A 197 2.50 -17.68 17.49
CA ARG A 197 1.70 -18.85 17.12
C ARG A 197 0.74 -19.23 18.22
N ASP A 198 1.20 -19.25 19.47
CA ASP A 198 0.39 -19.69 20.60
C ASP A 198 -0.80 -18.71 20.84
N ILE A 199 -0.60 -17.40 20.67
CA ILE A 199 -1.70 -16.40 20.64
C ILE A 199 -2.72 -16.72 19.54
N HIS A 200 -2.24 -17.12 18.36
CA HIS A 200 -3.12 -17.48 17.24
C HIS A 200 -3.97 -18.73 17.58
N SER A 201 -3.35 -19.73 18.17
CA SER A 201 -4.00 -20.99 18.55
C SER A 201 -5.02 -20.84 19.67
N ASP A 202 -4.74 -20.02 20.69
CA ASP A 202 -5.64 -19.80 21.83
C ASP A 202 -6.98 -19.20 21.39
N THR A 203 -6.97 -18.34 20.37
CA THR A 203 -8.20 -17.78 19.80
C THR A 203 -9.01 -18.76 18.93
N SER A 204 -8.46 -19.94 18.61
CA SER A 204 -9.19 -21.00 17.90
C SER A 204 -10.12 -21.81 18.83
N ILE A 205 -9.98 -21.68 20.15
CA ILE A 205 -10.72 -22.48 21.15
C ILE A 205 -12.01 -21.78 21.64
N GLU A 206 -12.19 -20.47 21.43
CA GLU A 206 -13.39 -19.75 21.87
C GLU A 206 -14.65 -19.98 21.01
N ALA A 207 -14.58 -20.75 19.92
CA ALA A 207 -15.74 -21.11 19.09
C ALA A 207 -16.61 -22.25 19.66
N GLY A 208 -16.29 -22.76 20.86
CA GLY A 208 -16.93 -23.96 21.44
C GLY A 208 -17.61 -23.78 22.79
N SER A 209 -17.86 -22.56 23.26
CA SER A 209 -18.50 -22.32 24.57
C SER A 209 -19.78 -21.49 24.45
N MET A 210 -20.78 -22.01 23.72
CA MET A 210 -22.18 -21.71 24.01
C MET A 210 -22.90 -23.01 24.33
N ALA A 211 -22.83 -23.41 25.59
CA ALA A 211 -23.81 -24.27 26.21
C ALA A 211 -23.85 -23.96 27.71
N THR A 212 -24.83 -23.16 28.12
CA THR A 212 -25.63 -23.41 29.33
C THR A 212 -26.94 -22.66 29.20
#